data_AF-A0A920KQ13-F1
#
_entry.id   AF-A0A920KQ13-F1
#
_cell.length_a   1.000
_cell.length_b   1.000
_cell.length_c   1.000
_cell.angle_alpha   90.00
_cell.angle_beta   90.00
_cell.angle_gamma   90.00
#
_symmetry.space_group_name_H-M   'P 1'
#
loop_
_entity.id
_entity.type
_entity.pdbx_description
1 polymer ?
#
loop_
_entity_poly.entity_id
_entity_poly.type
_entity_poly.pdbx_seq_one_letter_code
_entity_poly.pdbx_strand_id
1 'polypeptide(L)'
;MMFTTDLSLKFDPSYREISERFLQNPEEFELAFAKAWFKLTHRDMGPKIRYLGDDVPAETLAWQDPLPERDYKPISDRDIQRLEAAIEDSGLTNTQLVSTAWASASTYRGTDMRGGANGARIRLAPQNQWAINNPDALAEVIAVLEEVQDEFNSGLSRGKQVSLADVIVLAGNVGVEQAAEEFGVEVSIPFTPGRVDAIEGLWTTLLVGHGAASRRFP
;
A
#
# COMPACT_ATOMS: atom_id res chain seq x y z
N MET A 1 34.36 -30.55 2.49
CA MET A 1 35.01 -29.26 2.18
C MET A 1 34.00 -28.18 2.48
N MET A 2 34.41 -27.02 3.00
CA MET A 2 33.54 -25.86 3.25
C MET A 2 33.99 -24.71 2.34
N PHE A 3 33.06 -23.99 1.72
CA PHE A 3 33.36 -22.79 0.95
C PHE A 3 33.59 -21.60 1.87
N THR A 4 34.22 -20.55 1.34
CA THR A 4 34.42 -19.28 2.07
C THR A 4 33.09 -18.69 2.56
N THR A 5 32.02 -18.84 1.79
CA THR A 5 30.65 -18.41 2.16
C THR A 5 30.02 -19.27 3.26
N ASP A 6 30.41 -20.54 3.38
CA ASP A 6 29.94 -21.38 4.49
C ASP A 6 30.68 -20.98 5.79
N LEU A 7 31.98 -20.68 5.67
CA LEU A 7 32.80 -20.23 6.79
C LEU A 7 32.36 -18.86 7.33
N SER A 8 31.82 -17.96 6.49
CA SER A 8 31.34 -16.66 6.96
C SER A 8 30.18 -16.79 7.96
N LEU A 9 29.33 -17.80 7.84
CA LEU A 9 28.26 -18.08 8.81
C LEU A 9 28.79 -18.43 10.21
N LYS A 10 30.03 -18.90 10.30
CA LYS A 10 30.69 -19.25 11.57
C LYS A 10 31.57 -18.13 12.13
N PHE A 11 32.21 -17.35 11.27
CA PHE A 11 33.22 -16.37 11.69
C PHE A 11 32.71 -14.94 11.80
N ASP A 12 31.66 -14.56 11.08
CA ASP A 12 30.99 -13.28 11.31
C ASP A 12 30.22 -13.32 12.64
N PRO A 13 30.39 -12.35 13.55
CA PRO A 13 29.75 -12.38 14.86
C PRO A 13 28.21 -12.44 14.80
N SER A 14 27.59 -11.72 13.86
CA SER A 14 26.13 -11.66 13.74
C SER A 14 25.56 -12.94 13.13
N TYR A 15 26.20 -13.51 12.10
CA TYR A 15 25.77 -14.80 11.55
C TYR A 15 26.08 -15.97 12.49
N ARG A 16 27.15 -15.87 13.28
CA ARG A 16 27.50 -16.90 14.25
C ARG A 16 26.44 -17.04 15.33
N GLU A 17 25.91 -15.95 15.86
CA GLU A 17 24.82 -15.96 16.85
C GLU A 17 23.60 -16.72 16.30
N ILE A 18 23.20 -16.43 15.05
CA ILE A 18 22.08 -17.11 14.38
C ILE A 18 22.40 -18.59 14.15
N SER A 19 23.61 -18.91 13.69
CA SER A 19 24.04 -20.28 13.39
C SER A 19 24.13 -21.14 14.64
N GLU A 20 24.62 -20.60 15.75
CA GLU A 20 24.65 -21.28 17.04
C GLU A 20 23.23 -21.49 17.60
N ARG A 21 22.32 -20.53 17.43
CA ARG A 21 20.90 -20.71 17.78
C ARG A 21 20.24 -21.82 16.96
N PHE A 22 20.45 -21.84 15.64
CA PHE A 22 19.90 -22.87 14.76
C PHE A 22 20.49 -24.26 15.01
N LEU A 23 21.77 -24.33 15.39
CA LEU A 23 22.39 -25.59 15.83
C LEU A 23 21.73 -26.12 17.11
N GLN A 24 21.42 -25.24 18.06
CA GLN A 24 20.77 -25.60 19.32
C GLN A 24 19.27 -25.88 19.17
N ASN A 25 18.62 -25.27 18.16
CA ASN A 25 17.17 -25.33 17.93
C ASN A 25 16.87 -25.67 16.45
N PRO A 26 16.99 -26.94 16.03
CA PRO A 26 16.80 -27.32 14.63
C PRO A 26 15.41 -26.99 14.06
N GLU A 27 14.36 -27.04 14.88
CA GLU A 27 12.99 -26.68 14.45
C GLU A 27 12.87 -25.21 14.06
N GLU A 28 13.58 -24.30 14.74
CA GLU A 28 13.63 -22.88 14.35
C GLU A 28 14.34 -22.69 13.01
N PHE A 29 15.38 -23.49 12.75
CA PHE A 29 16.07 -23.48 11.47
C PHE A 29 15.17 -23.96 10.33
N GLU A 30 14.47 -25.08 10.52
CA GLU A 30 13.53 -25.62 9.53
C GLU A 30 12.43 -24.61 9.19
N LEU A 31 11.82 -24.00 10.20
CA LEU A 31 10.80 -22.96 10.01
C LEU A 31 11.35 -21.73 9.28
N ALA A 32 12.53 -21.24 9.70
CA ALA A 32 13.16 -20.07 9.09
C ALA A 32 13.54 -20.35 7.63
N PHE A 33 14.09 -21.54 7.34
CA PHE A 33 14.46 -21.95 6.00
C PHE A 33 13.21 -22.09 5.11
N ALA A 34 12.15 -22.74 5.58
CA ALA A 34 10.90 -22.86 4.84
C ALA A 34 10.29 -21.49 4.48
N LYS A 35 10.20 -20.58 5.46
CA LYS A 35 9.71 -19.21 5.23
C LYS A 35 10.63 -18.41 4.30
N ALA A 36 11.94 -18.55 4.43
CA ALA A 36 12.92 -17.86 3.58
C ALA A 36 12.89 -18.39 2.14
N TRP A 37 12.76 -19.70 1.95
CA TRP A 37 12.65 -20.34 0.64
C TRP A 37 11.36 -19.91 -0.08
N PHE A 38 10.23 -19.91 0.63
CA PHE A 38 8.97 -19.41 0.09
C PHE A 38 9.09 -17.95 -0.33
N LYS A 39 9.63 -17.08 0.54
CA LYS A 39 9.88 -15.68 0.20
C LYS A 39 10.82 -15.53 -1.00
N LEU A 40 11.91 -16.29 -1.07
CA LEU A 40 12.87 -16.22 -2.17
C LEU A 40 12.21 -16.48 -3.53
N THR A 41 11.32 -17.46 -3.58
CA THR A 41 10.67 -17.95 -4.80
C THR A 41 9.38 -17.21 -5.17
N HIS A 42 8.87 -16.32 -4.30
CA HIS A 42 7.60 -15.62 -4.51
C HIS A 42 7.66 -14.10 -4.30
N ARG A 43 8.82 -13.55 -3.88
CA ARG A 43 9.00 -12.11 -3.60
C ARG A 43 8.73 -11.17 -4.77
N ASP A 44 8.77 -11.67 -5.99
CA ASP A 44 8.52 -10.95 -7.24
C ASP A 44 7.14 -11.24 -7.86
N MET A 45 6.30 -12.01 -7.16
CA MET A 45 4.92 -12.28 -7.59
C MET A 45 3.94 -11.17 -7.19
N GLY A 46 4.36 -10.16 -6.44
CA GLY A 46 3.51 -9.05 -5.99
C GLY A 46 2.43 -9.47 -4.97
N PRO A 47 1.28 -8.77 -4.95
CA PRO A 47 0.22 -9.00 -3.98
C PRO A 47 -0.33 -10.43 -4.03
N LYS A 48 -0.70 -10.97 -2.86
CA LYS A 48 -1.18 -12.35 -2.69
C LYS A 48 -2.38 -12.71 -3.58
N ILE A 49 -3.20 -11.75 -3.99
CA ILE A 49 -4.32 -11.98 -4.94
C ILE A 49 -3.87 -12.56 -6.29
N ARG A 50 -2.58 -12.45 -6.63
CA ARG A 50 -2.01 -13.05 -7.86
C ARG A 50 -1.64 -14.52 -7.71
N TYR A 51 -1.70 -15.08 -6.51
CA TYR A 51 -1.28 -16.46 -6.25
C TYR A 51 -2.45 -17.39 -6.60
N LEU A 52 -2.17 -18.48 -7.30
CA LEU A 52 -3.16 -19.41 -7.81
C LEU A 52 -2.81 -20.84 -7.37
N GLY A 53 -3.83 -21.69 -7.20
CA GLY A 53 -3.69 -23.09 -6.81
C GLY A 53 -4.05 -23.39 -5.37
N ASP A 54 -4.16 -24.67 -5.05
CA ASP A 54 -4.69 -25.15 -3.75
C ASP A 54 -3.65 -25.09 -2.63
N ASP A 55 -2.36 -24.99 -2.97
CA ASP A 55 -1.24 -24.97 -2.02
C ASP A 55 -0.82 -23.56 -1.59
N VAL A 56 -1.58 -22.52 -1.95
CA VAL A 56 -1.28 -21.15 -1.52
C VAL A 56 -1.40 -21.04 -0.01
N PRO A 57 -0.33 -20.63 0.72
CA PRO A 57 -0.39 -20.55 2.17
C PRO A 57 -1.49 -19.60 2.65
N ALA A 58 -2.25 -20.04 3.65
CA ALA A 58 -3.30 -19.22 4.27
C ALA A 58 -2.72 -17.99 4.97
N GLU A 59 -1.53 -18.10 5.58
CA GLU A 59 -0.81 -16.98 6.20
C GLU A 59 -0.52 -15.88 5.15
N THR A 60 -0.77 -14.63 5.52
CA THR A 60 -0.40 -13.46 4.72
C THR A 60 0.84 -12.84 5.33
N LEU A 61 1.89 -12.68 4.54
CA LEU A 61 3.21 -12.28 5.02
C LEU A 61 3.44 -10.79 4.74
N ALA A 62 4.08 -10.08 5.67
CA ALA A 62 4.28 -8.63 5.57
C ALA A 62 5.01 -8.19 4.27
N TRP A 63 5.93 -9.00 3.75
CA TRP A 63 6.68 -8.68 2.52
C TRP A 63 5.81 -8.73 1.24
N GLN A 64 4.58 -9.26 1.32
CA GLN A 64 3.61 -9.26 0.24
C GLN A 64 2.83 -7.94 0.13
N ASP A 65 3.19 -6.95 0.96
CA ASP A 65 2.50 -5.65 1.08
C ASP A 65 0.97 -5.80 1.19
N PRO A 66 0.48 -6.51 2.22
CA PRO A 66 -0.92 -6.93 2.27
C PRO A 66 -1.88 -5.74 2.34
N LEU A 67 -3.04 -5.94 1.75
CA LEU A 67 -4.18 -5.02 1.81
C LEU A 67 -5.29 -5.67 2.62
N PRO A 68 -6.05 -4.89 3.41
CA PRO A 68 -7.19 -5.43 4.14
C PRO A 68 -8.28 -5.90 3.17
N GLU A 69 -9.12 -6.81 3.66
CA GLU A 69 -10.34 -7.17 2.95
C GLU A 69 -11.33 -6.01 2.97
N ARG A 70 -12.10 -5.89 1.88
CA ARG A 70 -13.16 -4.88 1.78
C ARG A 70 -14.46 -5.46 2.35
N ASP A 71 -14.96 -4.86 3.41
CA ASP A 71 -16.19 -5.25 4.11
C ASP A 71 -17.42 -4.36 3.78
N TYR A 72 -17.23 -3.34 2.93
CA TYR A 72 -18.28 -2.45 2.45
C TYR A 72 -18.63 -2.65 0.96
N LYS A 73 -19.80 -2.17 0.57
CA LYS A 73 -20.25 -2.18 -0.83
C LYS A 73 -19.59 -1.04 -1.62
N PRO A 74 -19.20 -1.29 -2.89
CA PRO A 74 -18.68 -0.21 -3.73
C PRO A 74 -19.76 0.83 -4.04
N ILE A 75 -19.28 2.05 -4.28
CA ILE A 75 -20.09 3.17 -4.78
C ILE A 75 -20.59 2.87 -6.21
N SER A 76 -21.74 3.44 -6.57
CA SER A 76 -22.31 3.33 -7.92
C SER A 76 -21.88 4.48 -8.83
N ASP A 77 -22.15 4.41 -10.14
CA ASP A 77 -21.80 5.47 -11.10
C ASP A 77 -22.37 6.84 -10.70
N ARG A 78 -23.60 6.86 -10.16
CA ARG A 78 -24.22 8.09 -9.64
C ARG A 78 -23.50 8.62 -8.39
N ASP A 79 -22.97 7.73 -7.57
CA ASP A 79 -22.20 8.13 -6.39
C ASP A 79 -20.83 8.66 -6.83
N ILE A 80 -20.22 8.08 -7.87
CA ILE A 80 -18.95 8.56 -8.46
C ILE A 80 -19.11 10.02 -8.93
N GLN A 81 -20.15 10.32 -9.72
CA GLN A 81 -20.42 11.70 -10.18
C GLN A 81 -20.61 12.70 -9.02
N ARG A 82 -21.24 12.25 -7.92
CA ARG A 82 -21.41 13.10 -6.72
C ARG A 82 -20.09 13.32 -5.99
N LEU A 83 -19.21 12.33 -6.00
CA LEU A 83 -17.89 12.42 -5.39
C LEU A 83 -16.95 13.28 -6.24
N GLU A 84 -17.01 13.18 -7.57
CA GLU A 84 -16.32 14.09 -8.50
C GLU A 84 -16.67 15.54 -8.16
N ALA A 85 -17.96 15.89 -8.15
CA ALA A 85 -18.41 17.24 -7.78
C ALA A 85 -17.93 17.69 -6.38
N ALA A 86 -17.93 16.79 -5.40
CA ALA A 86 -17.41 17.12 -4.06
C ALA A 86 -15.90 17.41 -4.06
N ILE A 87 -15.14 16.72 -4.91
CA ILE A 87 -13.70 16.99 -5.09
C ILE A 87 -13.49 18.31 -5.83
N GLU A 88 -14.31 18.62 -6.84
CA GLU A 88 -14.27 19.91 -7.54
C GLU A 88 -14.52 21.09 -6.59
N ASP A 89 -15.50 20.93 -5.68
CA ASP A 89 -15.86 21.94 -4.68
C ASP A 89 -14.85 22.05 -3.52
N SER A 90 -13.86 21.14 -3.42
CA SER A 90 -12.87 21.13 -2.34
C SER A 90 -11.91 22.33 -2.34
N GLY A 91 -11.81 23.05 -3.48
CA GLY A 91 -10.88 24.16 -3.66
C GLY A 91 -9.42 23.75 -3.92
N LEU A 92 -9.15 22.45 -4.06
CA LEU A 92 -7.85 21.95 -4.50
C LEU A 92 -7.61 22.29 -5.98
N THR A 93 -6.37 22.66 -6.32
CA THR A 93 -6.01 22.98 -7.70
C THR A 93 -5.81 21.73 -8.56
N ASN A 94 -6.01 21.85 -9.88
CA ASN A 94 -5.70 20.77 -10.85
C ASN A 94 -4.29 20.19 -10.64
N THR A 95 -3.30 21.05 -10.36
CA THR A 95 -1.92 20.60 -10.08
C THR A 95 -1.84 19.73 -8.82
N GLN A 96 -2.51 20.10 -7.73
CA GLN A 96 -2.50 19.32 -6.49
C GLN A 96 -3.19 17.96 -6.67
N LEU A 97 -4.35 17.96 -7.34
CA LEU A 97 -5.13 16.75 -7.64
C LEU A 97 -4.31 15.75 -8.49
N VAL A 98 -3.78 16.22 -9.62
CA VAL A 98 -3.01 15.39 -10.55
C VAL A 98 -1.69 14.91 -9.94
N SER A 99 -0.95 15.80 -9.27
CA SER A 99 0.35 15.42 -8.68
C SER A 99 0.22 14.42 -7.53
N THR A 100 -0.82 14.54 -6.69
CA THR A 100 -1.08 13.61 -5.60
C THR A 100 -1.48 12.23 -6.12
N ALA A 101 -2.37 12.19 -7.12
CA ALA A 101 -2.75 10.94 -7.78
C ALA A 101 -1.53 10.27 -8.46
N TRP A 102 -0.68 11.05 -9.14
CA TRP A 102 0.55 10.57 -9.73
C TRP A 102 1.53 10.03 -8.69
N ALA A 103 1.77 10.76 -7.60
CA ALA A 103 2.65 10.33 -6.51
C ALA A 103 2.20 9.00 -5.89
N SER A 104 0.89 8.80 -5.76
CA SER A 104 0.29 7.54 -5.29
C SER A 104 0.50 6.40 -6.29
N ALA A 105 0.18 6.61 -7.57
CA ALA A 105 0.17 5.55 -8.59
C ALA A 105 1.57 5.19 -9.13
N SER A 106 2.47 6.17 -9.26
CA SER A 106 3.77 6.03 -9.93
C SER A 106 4.78 5.16 -9.19
N THR A 107 4.47 4.75 -7.96
CA THR A 107 5.29 3.78 -7.21
C THR A 107 5.18 2.35 -7.77
N TYR A 108 4.18 2.09 -8.61
CA TYR A 108 4.00 0.79 -9.25
C TYR A 108 5.19 0.44 -10.15
N ARG A 109 5.67 -0.80 -10.02
CA ARG A 109 6.72 -1.33 -10.89
C ARG A 109 6.36 -2.73 -11.37
N GLY A 110 6.34 -2.91 -12.69
CA GLY A 110 5.98 -4.18 -13.32
C GLY A 110 7.00 -5.30 -13.14
N THR A 111 8.19 -5.01 -12.61
CA THR A 111 9.26 -6.01 -12.39
C THR A 111 8.95 -6.98 -11.26
N ASP A 112 8.26 -6.53 -10.21
CA ASP A 112 7.84 -7.36 -9.06
C ASP A 112 6.38 -7.11 -8.64
N MET A 113 5.65 -6.31 -9.43
CA MET A 113 4.24 -5.95 -9.25
C MET A 113 3.94 -5.25 -7.90
N ARG A 114 4.94 -4.63 -7.27
CA ARG A 114 4.77 -3.84 -6.05
C ARG A 114 4.42 -2.39 -6.34
N GLY A 115 3.95 -1.68 -5.31
CA GLY A 115 3.56 -0.28 -5.38
C GLY A 115 2.19 -0.06 -6.01
N GLY A 116 1.94 1.18 -6.43
CA GLY A 116 0.68 1.65 -6.98
C GLY A 116 -0.24 2.27 -5.93
N ALA A 117 -1.37 2.82 -6.41
CA ALA A 117 -2.28 3.61 -5.59
C ALA A 117 -3.13 2.79 -4.60
N ASN A 118 -3.28 1.47 -4.83
CA ASN A 118 -4.09 0.63 -3.95
C ASN A 118 -3.41 0.49 -2.56
N GLY A 119 -4.17 0.76 -1.50
CA GLY A 119 -3.68 0.89 -0.14
C GLY A 119 -3.52 2.32 0.35
N ALA A 120 -3.56 3.33 -0.55
CA ALA A 120 -3.29 4.73 -0.23
C ALA A 120 -2.05 4.90 0.66
N ARG A 121 -1.00 4.10 0.40
CA ARG A 121 0.24 4.12 1.18
C ARG A 121 0.99 5.45 1.09
N ILE A 122 0.62 6.30 0.14
CA ILE A 122 1.11 7.67 0.01
C ILE A 122 0.90 8.50 1.28
N ARG A 123 -0.17 8.25 2.06
CA ARG A 123 -0.41 8.93 3.34
C ARG A 123 0.42 8.38 4.51
N LEU A 124 1.07 7.24 4.32
CA LEU A 124 1.77 6.48 5.37
C LEU A 124 3.29 6.58 5.21
N ALA A 125 4.00 6.35 6.30
CA ALA A 125 5.46 6.26 6.26
C ALA A 125 5.91 5.03 5.46
N PRO A 126 6.98 5.14 4.64
CA PRO A 126 7.81 6.34 4.46
C PRO A 126 7.36 7.27 3.32
N GLN A 127 6.30 6.93 2.55
CA GLN A 127 5.96 7.65 1.31
C GLN A 127 5.53 9.10 1.56
N ASN A 128 4.83 9.34 2.66
CA ASN A 128 4.43 10.68 3.08
C ASN A 128 5.62 11.60 3.45
N GLN A 129 6.82 11.04 3.61
CA GLN A 129 8.05 11.76 3.96
C GLN A 129 9.07 11.82 2.82
N TRP A 130 8.77 11.25 1.66
CA TRP A 130 9.68 11.33 0.52
C TRP A 130 9.75 12.76 -0.01
N ALA A 131 10.96 13.29 -0.16
CA ALA A 131 11.17 14.66 -0.64
C ALA A 131 10.50 14.93 -1.99
N ILE A 132 10.45 13.94 -2.88
CA ILE A 132 9.80 14.05 -4.20
C ILE A 132 8.27 14.26 -4.12
N ASN A 133 7.65 13.83 -3.02
CA ASN A 133 6.21 13.97 -2.81
C ASN A 133 5.84 15.30 -2.15
N ASN A 134 6.81 16.18 -1.83
CA ASN A 134 6.60 17.44 -1.12
C ASN A 134 5.73 17.26 0.16
N PRO A 135 6.30 16.71 1.25
CA PRO A 135 5.54 16.25 2.42
C PRO A 135 4.53 17.25 2.99
N ASP A 136 4.89 18.54 3.07
CA ASP A 136 4.01 19.57 3.63
C ASP A 136 2.77 19.79 2.73
N ALA A 137 2.99 19.96 1.42
CA ALA A 137 1.90 20.11 0.46
C ALA A 137 1.06 18.83 0.32
N LEU A 138 1.70 17.66 0.36
CA LEU A 138 1.00 16.38 0.34
C LEU A 138 0.10 16.24 1.57
N ALA A 139 0.58 16.59 2.77
CA ALA A 139 -0.20 16.50 3.99
C ALA A 139 -1.46 17.37 3.93
N GLU A 140 -1.35 18.59 3.39
CA GLU A 140 -2.51 19.48 3.17
C GLU A 140 -3.53 18.87 2.21
N VAL A 141 -3.08 18.35 1.06
CA VAL A 141 -3.99 17.75 0.07
C VAL A 141 -4.66 16.49 0.63
N ILE A 142 -3.90 15.63 1.31
CA ILE A 142 -4.45 14.41 1.92
C ILE A 142 -5.48 14.75 2.98
N ALA A 143 -5.26 15.76 3.83
CA ALA A 143 -6.23 16.17 4.84
C ALA A 143 -7.56 16.61 4.21
N VAL A 144 -7.51 17.42 3.14
CA VAL A 144 -8.73 17.84 2.43
C VAL A 144 -9.44 16.64 1.78
N LEU A 145 -8.71 15.72 1.17
CA LEU A 145 -9.31 14.52 0.57
C LEU A 145 -9.88 13.55 1.61
N GLU A 146 -9.29 13.49 2.82
CA GLU A 146 -9.85 12.77 3.96
C GLU A 146 -11.16 13.41 4.45
N GLU A 147 -11.25 14.73 4.53
CA GLU A 147 -12.49 15.44 4.84
C GLU A 147 -13.59 15.15 3.81
N VAL A 148 -13.27 15.25 2.51
CA VAL A 148 -14.19 14.89 1.42
C VAL A 148 -14.65 13.43 1.54
N GLN A 149 -13.73 12.51 1.83
CA GLN A 149 -14.06 11.09 2.04
C GLN A 149 -15.03 10.91 3.20
N ASP A 150 -14.76 11.53 4.35
CA ASP A 150 -15.52 11.38 5.59
C ASP A 150 -16.93 11.95 5.44
N GLU A 151 -17.07 13.14 4.86
CA GLU A 151 -18.36 13.75 4.57
C GLU A 151 -19.16 12.92 3.57
N PHE A 152 -18.52 12.45 2.50
CA PHE A 152 -19.17 11.63 1.50
C PHE A 152 -19.67 10.30 2.09
N ASN A 153 -18.81 9.60 2.83
CA ASN A 153 -19.16 8.34 3.51
C ASN A 153 -20.27 8.52 4.55
N SER A 154 -20.29 9.64 5.27
CA SER A 154 -21.36 9.96 6.23
C SER A 154 -22.72 10.15 5.56
N GLY A 155 -22.72 10.63 4.30
CA GLY A 155 -23.93 10.77 3.48
C GLY A 155 -24.35 9.51 2.73
N LEU A 156 -23.52 8.46 2.71
CA LEU A 156 -23.85 7.20 2.05
C LEU A 156 -24.78 6.33 2.92
N SER A 157 -25.58 5.50 2.26
CA SER A 157 -26.48 4.56 2.92
C SER A 157 -26.28 3.15 2.39
N ARG A 158 -26.88 2.16 3.07
CA ARG A 158 -26.88 0.74 2.68
C ARG A 158 -25.50 0.07 2.74
N GLY A 159 -24.62 0.55 3.62
CA GLY A 159 -23.28 0.00 3.84
C GLY A 159 -22.33 0.22 2.67
N LYS A 160 -22.55 1.28 1.87
CA LYS A 160 -21.61 1.74 0.86
C LYS A 160 -20.58 2.65 1.50
N GLN A 161 -19.33 2.52 1.08
CA GLN A 161 -18.25 3.43 1.44
C GLN A 161 -17.27 3.56 0.25
N VAL A 162 -16.46 4.61 0.26
CA VAL A 162 -15.31 4.81 -0.62
C VAL A 162 -14.03 4.87 0.20
N SER A 163 -12.95 4.27 -0.31
CA SER A 163 -11.61 4.36 0.29
C SER A 163 -10.91 5.65 -0.12
N LEU A 164 -9.95 6.10 0.69
CA LEU A 164 -9.11 7.23 0.34
C LEU A 164 -8.27 6.91 -0.89
N ALA A 165 -7.84 5.65 -1.03
CA ALA A 165 -7.15 5.17 -2.23
C ALA A 165 -7.96 5.40 -3.52
N ASP A 166 -9.28 5.22 -3.47
CA ASP A 166 -10.17 5.52 -4.58
C ASP A 166 -10.41 7.04 -4.74
N VAL A 167 -10.57 7.78 -3.63
CA VAL A 167 -10.70 9.25 -3.65
C VAL A 167 -9.48 9.93 -4.28
N ILE A 168 -8.26 9.52 -3.92
CA ILE A 168 -7.02 10.07 -4.49
C ILE A 168 -6.94 9.86 -6.00
N VAL A 169 -7.34 8.69 -6.48
CA VAL A 169 -7.32 8.40 -7.92
C VAL A 169 -8.40 9.17 -8.66
N LEU A 170 -9.61 9.23 -8.10
CA LEU A 170 -10.72 9.99 -8.68
C LEU A 170 -10.40 11.49 -8.71
N ALA A 171 -9.76 12.01 -7.67
CA ALA A 171 -9.25 13.37 -7.62
C ALA A 171 -8.28 13.66 -8.78
N GLY A 172 -7.37 12.73 -9.07
CA GLY A 172 -6.50 12.83 -10.24
C GLY A 172 -7.27 12.90 -11.55
N ASN A 173 -8.33 12.11 -11.71
CA ASN A 173 -9.19 12.15 -12.91
C ASN A 173 -9.86 13.52 -13.05
N VAL A 174 -10.51 14.00 -11.98
CA VAL A 174 -11.13 15.34 -11.93
C VAL A 174 -10.15 16.43 -12.35
N GLY A 175 -8.94 16.42 -11.80
CA GLY A 175 -7.92 17.41 -12.15
C GLY A 175 -7.47 17.36 -13.63
N VAL A 176 -7.52 16.20 -14.29
CA VAL A 176 -7.23 16.07 -15.73
C VAL A 176 -8.44 16.52 -16.57
N GLU A 177 -9.65 16.15 -16.17
CA GLU A 177 -10.89 16.52 -16.86
C GLU A 177 -11.10 18.04 -16.83
N GLN A 178 -10.95 18.67 -15.66
CA GLN A 178 -11.01 20.13 -15.52
C GLN A 178 -9.93 20.84 -16.34
N ALA A 179 -8.70 20.32 -16.32
CA ALA A 179 -7.62 20.88 -17.13
C ALA A 179 -7.89 20.78 -18.64
N ALA A 180 -8.58 19.74 -19.10
CA ALA A 180 -8.99 19.62 -20.50
C ALA A 180 -10.13 20.58 -20.86
N GLU A 181 -11.10 20.75 -19.95
CA GLU A 181 -12.24 21.65 -20.12
C GLU A 181 -11.79 23.12 -20.24
N GLU A 182 -10.74 23.54 -19.53
CA GLU A 182 -10.13 24.87 -19.67
C GLU A 182 -9.70 25.19 -21.12
N PHE A 183 -9.40 24.16 -21.92
CA PHE A 183 -9.07 24.28 -23.34
C PHE A 183 -10.24 23.94 -24.27
N GLY A 184 -11.45 23.81 -23.73
CA GLY A 184 -12.68 23.49 -24.47
C GLY A 184 -12.77 22.04 -24.93
N VAL A 185 -12.06 21.12 -24.28
CA VAL A 185 -12.08 19.69 -24.59
C VAL A 185 -12.81 18.92 -23.50
N GLU A 186 -13.96 18.35 -23.84
CA GLU A 186 -14.70 17.48 -22.94
C GLU A 186 -14.12 16.06 -23.01
N VAL A 187 -13.65 15.55 -21.87
CA VAL A 187 -13.15 14.19 -21.71
C VAL A 187 -13.77 13.55 -20.48
N SER A 188 -13.98 12.24 -20.53
CA SER A 188 -14.41 11.45 -19.37
C SER A 188 -13.44 10.29 -19.21
N ILE A 189 -12.80 10.22 -18.04
CA ILE A 189 -11.78 9.25 -17.70
C ILE A 189 -12.44 8.08 -16.97
N PRO A 190 -12.30 6.84 -17.48
CA PRO A 190 -12.86 5.68 -16.81
C PRO A 190 -12.35 5.54 -15.38
N PHE A 191 -13.27 5.38 -14.45
CA PHE A 191 -12.97 5.11 -13.04
C PHE A 191 -13.54 3.76 -12.63
N THR A 192 -12.77 3.00 -11.85
CA THR A 192 -13.20 1.71 -11.29
C THR A 192 -12.92 1.71 -9.79
N PRO A 193 -13.96 1.69 -8.95
CA PRO A 193 -13.79 1.62 -7.50
C PRO A 193 -13.42 0.21 -7.05
N GLY A 194 -12.80 0.11 -5.88
CA GLY A 194 -12.43 -1.15 -5.26
C GLY A 194 -11.03 -1.16 -4.66
N ARG A 195 -10.31 -0.03 -4.69
CA ARG A 195 -9.11 0.11 -3.87
C ARG A 195 -9.52 0.14 -2.40
N VAL A 196 -8.58 -0.21 -1.53
CA VAL A 196 -8.77 -0.19 -0.08
C VAL A 196 -7.68 0.62 0.57
N ASP A 197 -7.91 1.01 1.81
CA ASP A 197 -6.94 1.76 2.61
C ASP A 197 -6.16 0.81 3.49
N ALA A 198 -4.85 0.83 3.34
CA ALA A 198 -3.98 -0.06 4.08
C ALA A 198 -3.80 0.48 5.53
N ILE A 199 -3.66 -0.41 6.51
CA ILE A 199 -3.46 -0.06 7.94
C ILE A 199 -1.97 0.01 8.27
N GLU A 200 -1.53 1.10 8.92
CA GLU A 200 -0.15 1.23 9.42
C GLU A 200 0.23 0.02 10.31
N GLY A 201 1.43 -0.52 10.11
CA GLY A 201 1.89 -1.71 10.85
C GLY A 201 1.83 -3.02 10.06
N LEU A 202 0.91 -3.19 9.11
CA LEU A 202 0.69 -4.45 8.38
C LEU A 202 1.89 -4.91 7.51
N TRP A 203 2.81 -4.01 7.14
CA TRP A 203 4.03 -4.30 6.37
C TRP A 203 5.32 -4.03 7.15
N THR A 204 5.26 -3.36 8.30
CA THR A 204 6.44 -2.97 9.09
C THR A 204 6.83 -3.98 10.15
N THR A 205 5.99 -4.97 10.50
CA THR A 205 6.27 -5.90 11.62
C THR A 205 7.42 -6.88 11.38
N LEU A 206 7.95 -7.01 10.16
CA LEU A 206 8.99 -8.02 9.83
C LEU A 206 10.33 -7.44 9.35
N LEU A 207 10.48 -6.11 9.31
CA LEU A 207 11.77 -5.47 8.96
C LEU A 207 12.64 -5.15 10.19
N VAL A 208 12.10 -5.20 11.41
CA VAL A 208 12.87 -5.02 12.64
C VAL A 208 13.25 -6.38 13.22
N GLY A 209 14.19 -7.04 12.55
CA GLY A 209 15.06 -8.00 13.24
C GLY A 209 15.97 -7.21 14.17
N HIS A 210 15.77 -7.36 15.48
CA HIS A 210 16.40 -6.64 16.60
C HIS A 210 15.77 -5.29 16.97
N GLY A 211 15.02 -5.28 18.09
CA GLY A 211 14.83 -4.05 18.88
C GLY A 211 13.41 -3.59 19.19
N ALA A 212 12.41 -4.48 19.27
CA ALA A 212 11.11 -4.12 19.86
C ALA A 212 10.68 -5.14 20.92
N ALA A 213 11.51 -5.27 21.96
CA ALA A 213 10.99 -5.69 23.25
C ALA A 213 10.06 -4.59 23.79
N SER A 214 8.97 -5.01 24.42
CA SER A 214 7.97 -4.20 25.14
C SER A 214 7.09 -3.25 24.31
N ARG A 215 6.04 -3.79 23.69
CA ARG A 215 4.68 -3.24 23.88
C ARG A 215 3.69 -4.40 24.00
N ARG A 216 3.46 -4.84 25.24
CA ARG A 216 2.19 -5.49 25.60
C ARG A 216 1.15 -4.37 25.65
N PHE A 217 0.04 -4.55 24.96
CA PHE A 217 -1.18 -3.79 25.21
C PHE A 217 -2.27 -4.77 25.67
N PRO A 218 -3.26 -4.26 26.44
CA PRO A 218 -3.81 -4.90 27.63
C PRO A 218 -4.73 -6.09 27.37
#